data_AF-A0A0T6B7W9-F1
#
_entry.id   AF-A0A0T6B7W9-F1
#
_cell.length_a   1.000
_cell.length_b   1.000
_cell.length_c   1.000
_cell.angle_alpha   90.00
_cell.angle_beta   90.00
_cell.angle_gamma   90.00
#
_symmetry.space_group_name_H-M   'P 1'
#
loop_
_entity.id
_entity.type
_entity.pdbx_description
1 polymer ?
#
loop_
_entity_poly.entity_id
_entity_poly.type
_entity_poly.pdbx_seq_one_letter_code
_entity_poly.pdbx_strand_id
1 'polypeptide(L)'
;MGKLKRPRQKLHISSKSKSSNPTNIQENETEIPILIQPSKNLFAGIDININNLSKKLNDDVISMKSFKSLKSDVGQSKSLTKKEKMRLRKDILKQKIDTVNQLKKQAIKRKKRKTNAIIGDTNPLHDALPSLESLLKRKGDNTTVRK
;
A
#
# COMPACT_ATOMS: atom_id res chain seq x y z
N MET A 1 -6.03 -50.80 -29.82
CA MET A 1 -5.14 -49.74 -30.34
C MET A 1 -5.24 -48.50 -29.45
N GLY A 2 -4.48 -48.48 -28.34
CA GLY A 2 -4.51 -47.35 -27.39
C GLY A 2 -3.67 -46.18 -27.89
N LYS A 3 -4.18 -44.94 -27.80
CA LYS A 3 -3.41 -43.75 -28.18
C LYS A 3 -2.25 -43.55 -27.20
N LEU A 4 -1.01 -43.52 -27.71
CA LEU A 4 0.18 -43.19 -26.93
C LEU A 4 0.03 -41.80 -26.29
N LYS A 5 0.12 -41.72 -24.96
CA LYS A 5 0.17 -40.44 -24.25
C LYS A 5 1.54 -39.79 -24.46
N ARG A 6 1.55 -38.58 -25.02
CA ARG A 6 2.78 -37.79 -25.19
C ARG A 6 3.25 -37.24 -23.84
N PRO A 7 4.56 -37.24 -23.56
CA PRO A 7 5.10 -36.67 -22.34
C PRO A 7 4.91 -35.15 -22.33
N ARG A 8 4.52 -34.60 -21.18
CA ARG A 8 4.35 -33.15 -20.99
C ARG A 8 5.70 -32.54 -20.64
N GLN A 9 6.22 -31.65 -21.48
CA GLN A 9 7.40 -30.86 -21.20
C GLN A 9 7.04 -29.67 -20.30
N LYS A 10 7.70 -29.55 -19.14
CA LYS A 10 7.54 -28.37 -18.27
C LYS A 10 8.42 -27.25 -18.81
N LEU A 11 7.80 -26.13 -19.21
CA LEU A 11 8.49 -24.95 -19.76
C LEU A 11 8.84 -23.88 -18.70
N HIS A 12 8.61 -24.16 -17.41
CA HIS A 12 8.93 -23.20 -16.36
C HIS A 12 10.32 -23.46 -15.79
N ILE A 13 11.15 -22.43 -15.82
CA ILE A 13 12.46 -22.38 -15.18
C ILE A 13 12.21 -22.17 -13.68
N SER A 14 12.59 -23.13 -12.83
CA SER A 14 12.53 -22.93 -11.38
C SER A 14 13.41 -21.74 -11.01
N SER A 15 12.88 -20.78 -10.26
CA SER A 15 13.65 -19.67 -9.72
C SER A 15 14.72 -20.22 -8.78
N LYS A 16 15.95 -20.35 -9.26
CA LYS A 16 17.13 -20.51 -8.41
C LYS A 16 17.23 -19.23 -7.59
N SER A 17 16.99 -19.31 -6.29
CA SER A 17 17.25 -18.18 -5.39
C SER A 17 18.73 -17.83 -5.53
N LYS A 18 19.01 -16.62 -6.03
CA LYS A 18 20.35 -16.05 -5.91
C LYS A 18 20.56 -15.81 -4.42
N SER A 19 21.44 -16.58 -3.80
CA SER A 19 22.07 -16.19 -2.54
C SER A 19 22.85 -14.92 -2.82
N SER A 20 22.29 -13.77 -2.49
CA SER A 20 23.06 -12.54 -2.42
C SER A 20 24.00 -12.65 -1.23
N ASN A 21 25.31 -12.74 -1.50
CA ASN A 21 26.33 -12.57 -0.47
C ASN A 21 26.12 -11.22 0.21
N PRO A 22 26.08 -11.15 1.55
CA PRO A 22 25.95 -9.88 2.24
C PRO A 22 27.24 -9.08 2.06
N THR A 23 27.10 -7.85 1.59
CA THR A 23 28.14 -6.83 1.63
C THR A 23 28.50 -6.56 3.09
N ASN A 24 29.79 -6.64 3.39
CA ASN A 24 30.40 -6.42 4.69
C ASN A 24 30.12 -4.99 5.17
N ILE A 25 29.14 -4.85 6.06
CA ILE A 25 28.94 -3.68 6.90
C ILE A 25 29.59 -4.06 8.22
N GLN A 26 30.66 -3.37 8.59
CA GLN A 26 31.22 -3.46 9.94
C GLN A 26 30.24 -2.79 10.90
N GLU A 27 29.30 -3.58 11.40
CA GLU A 27 28.50 -3.24 12.57
C GLU A 27 29.39 -3.52 13.79
N ASN A 28 29.76 -2.47 14.49
CA ASN A 28 30.35 -2.61 15.83
C ASN A 28 29.25 -3.14 16.75
N GLU A 29 29.18 -4.47 16.88
CA GLU A 29 28.36 -5.12 17.90
C GLU A 29 28.97 -4.83 19.27
N THR A 30 28.51 -3.77 19.91
CA THR A 30 28.46 -3.79 21.38
C THR A 30 27.34 -4.76 21.74
N GLU A 31 27.70 -6.01 22.00
CA GLU A 31 26.79 -6.97 22.63
C GLU A 31 26.28 -6.36 23.94
N ILE A 32 25.03 -5.91 23.96
CA ILE A 32 24.36 -5.56 25.20
C ILE A 32 23.78 -6.87 25.73
N PRO A 33 24.21 -7.39 26.90
CA PRO A 33 23.62 -8.59 27.46
C PRO A 33 22.27 -8.21 28.06
N ILE A 34 21.22 -8.15 27.23
CA ILE A 34 19.86 -7.90 27.70
C ILE A 34 19.24 -9.25 28.08
N LEU A 35 19.67 -9.81 29.21
CA LEU A 35 18.87 -10.80 29.93
C LEU A 35 17.91 -10.08 30.87
N ILE A 36 17.00 -9.27 30.32
CA ILE A 36 15.90 -8.68 31.10
C ILE A 36 14.83 -9.75 31.21
N GLN A 37 14.81 -10.47 32.34
CA GLN A 37 13.63 -11.22 32.70
C GLN A 37 12.53 -10.22 33.07
N PRO A 38 11.33 -10.32 32.48
CA PRO A 38 10.23 -9.45 32.84
C PRO A 38 9.93 -9.65 34.32
N SER A 39 9.94 -8.55 35.08
CA SER A 39 9.48 -8.59 36.46
C SER A 39 8.04 -9.09 36.48
N LYS A 40 7.66 -9.85 37.52
CA LYS A 40 6.38 -10.60 37.56
C LYS A 40 5.14 -9.72 37.31
N ASN A 41 5.25 -8.40 37.45
CA ASN A 41 4.13 -7.46 37.38
C ASN A 41 4.41 -6.25 36.47
N LEU A 42 4.72 -6.47 35.19
CA LEU A 42 4.94 -5.41 34.20
C LEU A 42 3.78 -4.41 34.05
N PHE A 43 2.55 -4.82 34.41
CA PHE A 43 1.34 -4.02 34.25
C PHE A 43 0.70 -3.60 35.59
N ALA A 44 1.38 -3.82 36.73
CA ALA A 44 0.87 -3.34 38.01
C ALA A 44 0.83 -1.81 38.01
N GLY A 45 -0.37 -1.24 38.14
CA GLY A 45 -0.62 0.21 38.12
C GLY A 45 -1.15 0.76 36.80
N ILE A 46 -1.39 -0.08 35.79
CA ILE A 46 -2.07 0.34 34.55
C ILE A 46 -3.55 0.01 34.66
N ASP A 47 -4.38 1.04 34.78
CA ASP A 47 -5.84 0.93 34.78
C ASP A 47 -6.37 0.78 33.35
N ILE A 48 -6.36 -0.46 32.84
CA ILE A 48 -6.89 -0.77 31.50
C ILE A 48 -8.41 -0.88 31.56
N ASN A 49 -9.11 0.20 31.22
CA ASN A 49 -10.56 0.18 31.12
C ASN A 49 -10.99 -0.43 29.77
N ILE A 50 -11.54 -1.65 29.81
CA ILE A 50 -11.94 -2.43 28.62
C ILE A 50 -12.96 -1.67 27.76
N ASN A 51 -13.80 -0.83 28.38
CA ASN A 51 -14.82 -0.05 27.67
C ASN A 51 -14.22 1.06 26.81
N ASN A 52 -13.01 1.54 27.13
CA ASN A 52 -12.33 2.61 26.39
C ASN A 52 -11.38 2.06 25.31
N LEU A 53 -11.16 0.75 25.25
CA LEU A 53 -10.36 0.15 24.19
C LEU A 53 -11.15 0.23 22.87
N SER A 54 -10.70 1.07 21.95
CA SER A 54 -11.32 1.21 20.63
C SER A 54 -11.32 -0.14 19.92
N LYS A 55 -12.49 -0.78 19.79
CA LYS A 55 -12.64 -2.11 19.17
C LYS A 55 -12.27 -2.14 17.68
N LYS A 56 -12.13 -0.98 17.05
CA LYS A 56 -11.71 -0.83 15.66
C LYS A 56 -10.69 0.29 15.57
N LEU A 57 -9.50 -0.07 15.11
CA LEU A 57 -8.54 0.89 14.59
C LEU A 57 -9.02 1.33 13.20
N ASN A 58 -8.63 2.53 12.78
CA ASN A 58 -8.83 2.94 11.39
C ASN A 58 -8.05 1.97 10.51
N ASP A 59 -8.67 1.49 9.43
CA ASP A 59 -8.00 0.63 8.47
C ASP A 59 -6.77 1.39 7.93
N ASP A 60 -5.58 1.02 8.41
CA ASP A 60 -4.35 1.57 7.88
C ASP A 60 -4.36 1.36 6.37
N VAL A 61 -4.11 2.46 5.65
CA VAL A 61 -4.31 2.67 4.20
C VAL A 61 -3.45 1.74 3.32
N ILE A 62 -2.83 0.70 3.89
CA ILE A 62 -1.94 -0.25 3.21
C ILE A 62 -2.33 -1.71 3.46
N SER A 63 -3.45 -1.98 4.15
CA SER A 63 -3.99 -3.34 4.12
C SER A 63 -4.61 -3.60 2.75
N MET A 64 -3.96 -4.45 1.94
CA MET A 64 -4.54 -4.99 0.72
C MET A 64 -5.83 -5.73 1.09
N LYS A 65 -6.95 -5.01 1.06
CA LYS A 65 -8.29 -5.56 1.23
C LYS A 65 -8.46 -6.71 0.25
N SER A 66 -8.40 -7.93 0.77
CA SER A 66 -8.64 -9.14 -0.02
C SER A 66 -10.02 -9.04 -0.67
N PHE A 67 -10.22 -9.72 -1.81
CA PHE A 67 -11.52 -9.77 -2.50
C PHE A 67 -12.71 -10.12 -1.58
N LYS A 68 -12.43 -10.81 -0.45
CA LYS A 68 -13.41 -11.19 0.56
C LYS A 68 -13.83 -10.01 1.46
N SER A 69 -12.93 -9.06 1.74
CA SER A 69 -13.21 -7.85 2.53
C SER A 69 -13.92 -6.73 1.75
N LEU A 70 -13.74 -6.65 0.43
CA LEU A 70 -14.58 -5.79 -0.42
C LEU A 70 -16.07 -6.20 -0.36
N LYS A 71 -16.35 -7.46 -0.01
CA LYS A 71 -17.71 -7.99 0.12
C LYS A 71 -18.39 -7.55 1.43
N SER A 72 -17.64 -7.17 2.46
CA SER A 72 -18.18 -6.69 3.73
C SER A 72 -18.40 -5.18 3.76
N ASP A 73 -17.56 -4.40 3.07
CA ASP A 73 -17.66 -2.93 3.09
C ASP A 73 -18.71 -2.36 2.13
N VAL A 74 -19.06 -3.08 1.05
CA VAL A 74 -20.06 -2.63 0.06
C VAL A 74 -21.51 -2.79 0.58
N GLY A 75 -21.68 -3.09 1.86
CA GLY A 75 -23.00 -3.20 2.48
C GLY A 75 -23.54 -4.62 2.40
N GLN A 76 -23.76 -5.15 3.59
CA GLN A 76 -24.62 -6.28 3.88
C GLN A 76 -25.94 -6.18 3.07
N SER A 77 -26.07 -6.89 1.94
CA SER A 77 -27.37 -7.41 1.43
C SER A 77 -27.36 -7.90 -0.01
N LYS A 78 -26.40 -7.54 -0.87
CA LYS A 78 -26.43 -8.00 -2.29
C LYS A 78 -25.10 -8.61 -2.70
N SER A 79 -25.08 -9.95 -2.77
CA SER A 79 -24.00 -10.66 -3.44
C SER A 79 -23.95 -10.20 -4.91
N LEU A 80 -22.93 -9.42 -5.26
CA LEU A 80 -22.73 -8.93 -6.62
C LEU A 80 -22.84 -10.06 -7.65
N THR A 81 -23.59 -9.81 -8.72
CA THR A 81 -23.74 -10.76 -9.81
C THR A 81 -22.39 -11.00 -10.51
N LYS A 82 -22.24 -12.13 -11.21
CA LYS A 82 -21.01 -12.42 -12.00
C LYS A 82 -20.72 -11.28 -12.99
N LYS A 83 -21.76 -10.69 -13.56
CA LYS A 83 -21.67 -9.57 -14.50
C LYS A 83 -21.10 -8.31 -13.83
N GLU A 84 -21.59 -7.96 -12.65
CA GLU A 84 -21.06 -6.81 -11.87
C GLU A 84 -19.62 -7.01 -11.46
N LYS A 85 -19.25 -8.21 -10.99
CA LYS A 85 -17.85 -8.52 -10.63
C LYS A 85 -16.92 -8.41 -11.84
N MET A 86 -17.35 -8.85 -13.01
CA MET A 86 -16.57 -8.73 -14.23
C MET A 86 -16.41 -7.27 -14.68
N ARG A 87 -17.46 -6.44 -14.55
CA ARG A 87 -17.38 -4.99 -14.81
C ARG A 87 -16.39 -4.33 -13.86
N LEU A 88 -16.53 -4.55 -12.55
CA LEU A 88 -15.64 -3.98 -11.54
C LEU A 88 -14.17 -4.38 -11.77
N ARG A 89 -13.90 -5.63 -12.14
CA ARG A 89 -12.53 -6.06 -12.50
C ARG A 89 -11.99 -5.30 -13.71
N LYS A 90 -12.81 -5.13 -14.75
CA LYS A 90 -12.45 -4.38 -15.95
C LYS A 90 -12.19 -2.91 -15.61
N ASP A 91 -13.04 -2.30 -14.80
CA ASP A 91 -12.95 -0.89 -14.43
C ASP A 91 -11.70 -0.62 -13.58
N ILE A 92 -11.42 -1.48 -12.60
CA ILE A 92 -10.18 -1.42 -11.82
C ILE A 92 -8.95 -1.57 -12.72
N LEU A 93 -8.97 -2.54 -13.65
CA LEU A 93 -7.86 -2.73 -14.58
C LEU A 93 -7.66 -1.50 -15.48
N LYS A 94 -8.75 -0.96 -16.02
CA LYS A 94 -8.74 0.27 -16.83
C LYS A 94 -8.13 1.43 -16.05
N GLN A 95 -8.59 1.66 -14.82
CA GLN A 95 -8.06 2.70 -13.95
C GLN A 95 -6.55 2.52 -13.71
N LYS A 96 -6.07 1.30 -13.45
CA LYS A 96 -4.63 1.03 -13.30
C LYS A 96 -3.84 1.38 -14.56
N ILE A 97 -4.32 0.97 -15.74
CA ILE A 97 -3.67 1.30 -17.01
C ILE A 97 -3.63 2.82 -17.23
N ASP A 98 -4.75 3.49 -16.98
CA ASP A 98 -4.86 4.94 -17.13
C ASP A 98 -3.90 5.68 -16.20
N THR A 99 -3.78 5.26 -14.93
CA THR A 99 -2.83 5.85 -13.98
C THR A 99 -1.38 5.69 -14.43
N VAL A 100 -0.98 4.49 -14.89
CA VAL A 100 0.38 4.25 -15.40
C VAL A 100 0.67 5.12 -16.62
N ASN A 101 -0.29 5.23 -17.54
CA ASN A 101 -0.16 6.06 -18.73
C ASN A 101 -0.04 7.56 -18.38
N GLN A 102 -0.81 8.03 -17.40
CA GLN A 102 -0.73 9.40 -16.90
C GLN A 102 0.64 9.68 -16.28
N LEU A 103 1.13 8.81 -15.40
CA LEU A 103 2.46 8.93 -14.80
C LEU A 103 3.58 8.97 -15.86
N LYS A 104 3.50 8.10 -16.88
CA LYS A 104 4.45 8.10 -18.00
C LYS A 104 4.43 9.42 -18.77
N LYS A 105 3.24 9.95 -19.09
CA LYS A 105 3.07 11.25 -19.77
C LYS A 105 3.66 12.40 -18.93
N GLN A 106 3.37 12.42 -17.64
CA GLN A 106 3.91 13.41 -16.70
C GLN A 106 5.44 13.35 -16.63
N ALA A 107 6.02 12.16 -16.56
CA ALA A 107 7.47 11.97 -16.54
C ALA A 107 8.14 12.49 -17.83
N ILE A 108 7.56 12.22 -19.01
CA ILE A 108 8.05 12.76 -20.29
C ILE A 108 7.96 14.29 -20.29
N LYS A 109 6.82 14.85 -19.86
CA LYS A 109 6.63 16.31 -19.76
C LYS A 109 7.68 16.95 -18.83
N ARG A 110 7.96 16.33 -17.69
CA ARG A 110 9.00 16.77 -16.74
C ARG A 110 10.39 16.74 -17.36
N LYS A 111 10.73 15.68 -18.11
CA LYS A 111 12.02 15.60 -18.83
C LYS A 111 12.17 16.74 -19.85
N LYS A 112 11.15 16.99 -20.68
CA LYS A 112 11.15 18.08 -21.67
C LYS A 112 11.27 19.47 -21.02
N ARG A 113 10.63 19.68 -19.86
CA ARG A 113 10.75 20.94 -19.10
C ARG A 113 12.17 21.14 -18.58
N LYS A 114 12.77 20.09 -18.00
CA LYS A 114 14.16 20.13 -17.49
C LYS A 114 15.18 20.49 -18.58
N THR A 115 14.96 20.07 -19.82
CA THR A 115 15.88 20.37 -20.94
C THR A 115 15.72 21.79 -21.48
N ASN A 116 14.54 22.41 -21.33
CA ASN A 116 14.28 23.76 -21.84
C ASN A 116 14.71 24.80 -20.79
N ALA A 117 16.02 25.08 -20.75
CA ALA A 117 16.73 25.76 -19.65
C ALA A 117 16.66 27.31 -19.63
N ILE A 118 15.82 27.96 -20.45
CA ILE A 118 15.85 29.43 -20.60
C ILE A 118 15.36 30.14 -19.31
N ILE A 119 14.50 29.50 -18.53
CA ILE A 119 14.16 29.83 -17.13
C ILE A 119 13.98 28.47 -16.44
N GLY A 120 14.59 28.25 -15.27
CA GLY A 120 14.49 26.96 -14.56
C GLY A 120 13.03 26.49 -14.37
N ASP A 121 12.82 25.17 -14.25
CA ASP A 121 11.49 24.58 -14.12
C ASP A 121 10.76 25.12 -12.88
N THR A 122 9.70 25.91 -13.06
CA THR A 122 8.88 26.50 -11.97
C THR A 122 7.76 25.57 -11.49
N ASN A 123 7.50 24.46 -12.20
CA ASN A 123 6.47 23.49 -11.80
C ASN A 123 6.69 22.83 -10.42
N PRO A 124 7.93 22.58 -9.95
CA PRO A 124 8.15 22.11 -8.58
C PRO A 124 7.54 23.02 -7.52
N LEU A 125 7.50 24.34 -7.76
CA LEU A 125 6.86 25.29 -6.85
C LEU A 125 5.34 25.08 -6.79
N HIS A 126 4.73 24.78 -7.94
CA HIS A 126 3.30 24.46 -8.02
C HIS A 126 2.96 23.08 -7.46
N ASP A 127 3.81 22.08 -7.70
CA ASP A 127 3.63 20.70 -7.21
C ASP A 127 3.81 20.59 -5.69
N ALA A 128 4.57 21.51 -5.08
CA ALA A 128 4.73 21.60 -3.63
C ALA A 128 3.48 22.15 -2.91
N LEU A 129 2.51 22.71 -3.65
CA LEU A 129 1.29 23.24 -3.07
C LEU A 129 0.28 22.12 -2.77
N PRO A 130 -0.43 22.19 -1.63
CA PRO A 130 -1.50 21.25 -1.33
C PRO A 130 -2.66 21.39 -2.33
N SER A 131 -3.29 20.27 -2.67
CA SER A 131 -4.51 20.29 -3.49
C SER A 131 -5.66 20.95 -2.74
N LEU A 132 -6.56 21.61 -3.47
CA LEU A 132 -7.74 22.25 -2.88
C LEU A 132 -8.59 21.26 -2.06
N GLU A 133 -8.71 20.01 -2.54
CA GLU A 133 -9.43 18.95 -1.83
C GLU A 133 -8.77 18.57 -0.50
N SER A 134 -7.44 18.52 -0.46
CA SER A 134 -6.67 18.31 0.78
C SER A 134 -6.91 19.46 1.78
N LEU A 135 -7.00 20.69 1.28
CA LEU A 135 -7.28 21.87 2.09
C LEU A 135 -8.71 21.88 2.64
N LEU A 136 -9.69 21.54 1.81
CA LEU A 136 -11.10 21.44 2.18
C LEU A 136 -11.34 20.31 3.18
N LYS A 137 -10.68 19.17 3.00
CA LYS A 137 -10.74 18.06 3.95
C LYS A 137 -10.18 18.46 5.33
N ARG A 138 -9.00 19.10 5.35
CA ARG A 138 -8.38 19.59 6.61
C ARG A 138 -9.25 20.62 7.32
N LYS A 139 -9.97 21.46 6.58
CA LYS A 139 -10.91 22.45 7.17
C LYS A 139 -12.11 21.77 7.84
N GLY A 140 -12.61 20.67 7.30
CA GLY A 140 -13.71 19.89 7.89
C GLY A 140 -13.35 19.19 9.20
N ASP A 141 -12.09 18.75 9.35
CA ASP A 141 -11.61 18.04 10.54
C ASP A 141 -11.32 18.99 11.73
N ASN A 142 -11.04 20.27 11.48
CA ASN A 142 -10.67 21.25 12.51
C ASN A 142 -11.88 21.96 13.17
N THR A 143 -13.09 21.84 12.62
CA THR A 143 -14.29 22.49 13.18
C THR A 143 -14.95 21.69 14.30
N THR A 144 -14.62 20.41 14.45
CA THR A 144 -15.17 19.50 15.48
C THR A 144 -14.39 19.51 16.80
N VAL A 145 -13.20 20.10 16.84
CA VAL A 145 -12.29 20.10 18.03
C VAL A 145 -12.47 21.32 18.94
N ARG A 146 -13.36 22.28 18.60
CA ARG A 146 -13.69 23.41 19.48
C ARG A 146 -14.99 23.16 20.25
N LYS A 147 -14.89 22.48 21.39
CA LYS A 147 -15.86 22.54 22.49
C LYS A 147 -15.11 22.57 23.81
#